data_AF-A0A7C1CMP9-F1
#
_entry.id   AF-A0A7C1CMP9-F1
#
_cell.length_a   1.000
_cell.length_b   1.000
_cell.length_c   1.000
_cell.angle_alpha   90.00
_cell.angle_beta   90.00
_cell.angle_gamma   90.00
#
_symmetry.space_group_name_H-M   'P 1'
#
loop_
_entity.id
_entity.type
_entity.pdbx_description
1 polymer ?
#
loop_
_entity_poly.entity_id
_entity_poly.type
_entity_poly.pdbx_seq_one_letter_code
_entity_poly.pdbx_strand_id
1 'polypeptide(L)'
;MARVKISKDIQQGEIVVTFLYDPKFIAMIKTIEGHRWHPDKKYWSFPHSQEILRKIISVFKGESIDLDSTLQVSFKQVVNKPEPNQAQIIETVNKELKLRGYSPKTKKAYLHHIKRYISYFTKDPKELNEKDIRDYMLHLIDKKRVSRAYHDQAVSAIQFLYGNVLRMLKNVGNLPRPKKEHKLPTVLSQEEIGQILRAITNQKHRAIIMLVYSAGLRVSEIVKLRVEDIDSNRNLIHIKGAKGKKDRYSILSTVALGELKK
;
A
#
# COMPACT_ATOMS: atom_id res chain seq x y z
N MET A 1 12.76 -11.07 41.23
CA MET A 1 13.98 -11.12 40.38
C MET A 1 13.55 -11.10 38.93
N ALA A 2 14.16 -10.26 38.09
CA ALA A 2 13.78 -10.19 36.68
C ALA A 2 14.07 -11.51 35.95
N ARG A 3 13.16 -11.92 35.07
CA ARG A 3 13.25 -13.18 34.32
C ARG A 3 14.09 -13.05 33.05
N VAL A 4 14.17 -11.84 32.50
CA VAL A 4 14.93 -11.53 31.29
C VAL A 4 15.77 -10.27 31.52
N LYS A 5 17.07 -10.33 31.23
CA LYS A 5 18.00 -9.21 31.28
C LYS A 5 18.38 -8.79 29.87
N ILE A 6 18.28 -7.50 29.57
CA ILE A 6 18.64 -6.93 28.27
C ILE A 6 19.68 -5.82 28.50
N SER A 7 20.87 -5.98 27.94
CA SER A 7 21.98 -5.02 28.06
C SER A 7 22.60 -4.69 26.71
N LYS A 8 23.33 -3.58 26.64
CA LYS A 8 24.12 -3.23 25.45
C LYS A 8 25.54 -3.74 25.66
N ASP A 9 26.07 -4.49 24.71
CA ASP A 9 27.50 -4.79 24.71
C ASP A 9 28.29 -3.53 24.33
N ILE A 10 29.12 -3.04 25.25
CA ILE A 10 29.92 -1.82 25.09
C ILE A 10 31.07 -2.06 24.10
N GLN A 11 31.53 -3.30 23.92
CA GLN A 11 32.67 -3.63 23.06
C GLN A 11 32.27 -3.88 21.59
N GLN A 12 31.13 -4.53 21.36
CA GLN A 12 30.67 -4.88 20.00
C GLN A 12 29.49 -4.03 19.52
N GLY A 13 28.89 -3.23 20.41
CA GLY A 13 27.74 -2.40 20.08
C GLY A 13 26.48 -3.22 19.77
N GLU A 14 26.39 -4.48 20.20
CA GLU A 14 25.25 -5.38 20.00
C GLU A 14 24.24 -5.30 21.17
N ILE A 15 23.00 -5.75 20.94
CA ILE A 15 21.99 -5.92 21.99
C ILE A 15 22.13 -7.34 22.54
N VAL A 16 22.32 -7.47 23.85
CA VAL A 16 22.49 -8.75 24.54
C VAL A 16 21.24 -9.07 25.36
N VAL A 17 20.73 -10.29 25.22
CA VAL A 17 19.58 -10.82 25.96
C VAL A 17 20.00 -12.07 26.72
N THR A 18 19.77 -12.06 28.04
CA THR A 18 20.13 -13.15 28.95
C THR A 18 18.92 -13.55 29.79
N PHE A 19 18.64 -14.83 29.91
CA PHE A 19 17.59 -15.38 30.77
C PHE A 19 17.96 -16.79 31.24
N LEU A 20 17.31 -17.26 32.31
CA LEU A 20 17.40 -18.66 32.72
C LEU A 20 16.76 -19.55 31.66
N TYR A 21 17.32 -20.75 31.45
CA TYR A 21 16.85 -21.67 30.42
C TYR A 21 15.32 -21.89 30.49
N ASP A 22 14.63 -21.43 29.46
CA ASP A 22 13.19 -21.62 29.27
C ASP A 22 12.93 -21.93 27.78
N PRO A 23 12.39 -23.12 27.45
CA PRO A 23 12.06 -23.49 26.08
C PRO A 23 11.17 -22.47 25.35
N LYS A 24 10.26 -21.79 26.08
CA LYS A 24 9.38 -20.75 25.53
C LYS A 24 10.18 -19.52 25.12
N PHE A 25 11.12 -19.08 25.95
CA PHE A 25 11.95 -17.91 25.66
C PHE A 25 12.92 -18.17 24.50
N ILE A 26 13.42 -19.40 24.38
CA ILE A 26 14.24 -19.80 23.23
C ILE A 26 13.41 -19.76 21.94
N ALA A 27 12.18 -20.30 21.95
CA ALA A 27 11.30 -20.26 20.79
C ALA A 27 10.97 -18.81 20.39
N MET A 28 10.69 -17.96 21.38
CA MET A 28 10.45 -16.52 21.22
C MET A 28 11.63 -15.78 20.59
N ILE A 29 12.86 -15.96 21.09
CA ILE A 29 14.05 -15.30 20.53
C ILE A 29 14.31 -15.72 19.08
N LYS A 30 14.11 -17.00 18.76
CA LYS A 30 14.33 -17.52 17.40
C LYS A 30 13.39 -16.93 16.36
N THR A 31 12.27 -16.30 16.76
CA THR A 31 11.38 -15.57 15.84
C THR A 31 11.98 -14.25 15.33
N ILE A 32 13.01 -13.73 15.99
CA ILE A 32 13.64 -12.46 15.67
C ILE A 32 14.85 -12.74 14.77
N GLU A 33 14.87 -12.12 13.58
CA GLU A 33 15.99 -12.25 12.63
C GLU A 33 17.28 -11.62 13.19
N GLY A 34 18.43 -12.23 12.86
CA GLY A 34 19.74 -11.73 13.28
C GLY A 34 20.20 -12.15 14.67
N HIS A 35 19.53 -13.13 15.31
CA HIS A 35 19.97 -13.68 16.60
C HIS A 35 21.27 -14.50 16.47
N ARG A 36 22.15 -14.38 17.47
CA ARG A 36 23.35 -15.23 17.64
C ARG A 36 23.42 -15.77 19.06
N TRP A 37 23.70 -17.06 19.21
CA TRP A 37 23.87 -17.69 20.52
C TRP A 37 25.36 -17.78 20.89
N HIS A 38 25.71 -17.34 22.10
CA HIS A 38 27.07 -17.39 22.62
C HIS A 38 27.16 -18.39 23.79
N PRO A 39 27.68 -19.61 23.56
CA PRO A 39 27.64 -20.70 24.54
C PRO A 39 28.51 -20.44 25.77
N ASP A 40 29.67 -19.80 25.61
CA ASP A 40 30.65 -19.60 26.69
C ASP A 40 30.14 -18.70 27.81
N LYS A 41 29.36 -17.67 27.43
CA LYS A 41 28.80 -16.66 28.33
C LYS A 41 27.27 -16.76 28.47
N LYS A 42 26.65 -17.77 27.83
CA LYS A 42 25.22 -18.11 27.87
C LYS A 42 24.27 -16.94 27.59
N TYR A 43 24.50 -16.19 26.51
CA TYR A 43 23.61 -15.10 26.09
C TYR A 43 23.29 -15.12 24.60
N TRP A 44 22.23 -14.40 24.23
CA TRP A 44 21.86 -14.12 22.85
C TRP A 44 22.28 -12.72 22.46
N SER A 45 22.86 -12.52 21.28
CA SER A 45 23.17 -11.20 20.75
C SER A 45 22.42 -10.90 19.46
N PHE A 46 22.19 -9.61 19.23
CA PHE A 46 21.52 -9.09 18.04
C PHE A 46 22.20 -7.81 17.55
N PRO A 47 22.16 -7.53 16.24
CA PRO A 47 22.57 -6.24 15.70
C PRO A 47 21.84 -5.09 16.40
N HIS A 48 22.55 -4.03 16.75
CA HIS A 48 21.93 -2.87 17.38
C HIS A 48 21.11 -2.08 16.38
N SER A 49 19.81 -2.33 16.42
CA SER A 49 18.79 -1.64 15.64
C SER A 49 17.61 -1.32 16.54
N GLN A 50 17.01 -0.14 16.32
CA GLN A 50 15.81 0.28 17.02
C GLN A 50 14.61 -0.63 16.74
N GLU A 51 14.54 -1.22 15.54
CA GLU A 51 13.50 -2.17 15.18
C GLU A 51 13.65 -3.50 15.93
N ILE A 52 14.89 -3.99 16.04
CA ILE A 52 15.23 -5.22 16.75
C ILE A 52 14.95 -5.07 18.24
N LEU A 53 15.35 -3.94 18.85
CA LEU A 53 15.06 -3.65 20.26
C LEU A 53 13.54 -3.66 20.55
N ARG A 54 12.73 -3.06 19.67
CA ARG A 54 11.26 -3.09 19.77
C ARG A 54 10.70 -4.51 19.64
N LYS A 55 11.19 -5.31 18.68
CA LYS A 55 10.76 -6.70 18.50
C LYS A 55 11.08 -7.55 19.73
N ILE A 56 12.30 -7.44 20.26
CA ILE A 56 12.71 -8.16 21.48
C ILE A 56 11.76 -7.84 22.63
N ILE A 57 11.51 -6.56 22.88
CA ILE A 57 10.67 -6.14 24.02
C ILE A 57 9.19 -6.48 23.79
N SER A 58 8.71 -6.43 22.55
CA SER A 58 7.36 -6.88 22.20
C SER A 58 7.17 -8.38 22.39
N VAL A 59 8.19 -9.18 22.09
CA VAL A 59 8.14 -10.64 22.25
C VAL A 59 8.09 -11.04 23.72
N PHE A 60 8.75 -10.29 24.59
CA PHE A 60 8.72 -10.49 26.05
C PHE A 60 7.65 -9.65 26.77
N LYS A 61 6.68 -9.08 26.04
CA LYS A 61 5.62 -8.24 26.61
C LYS A 61 4.73 -9.06 27.54
N GLY A 62 4.83 -8.81 28.85
CA GLY A 62 4.11 -9.54 29.90
C GLY A 62 5.02 -10.23 30.91
N GLU A 63 6.33 -10.32 30.64
CA GLU A 63 7.33 -10.86 31.57
C GLU A 63 8.08 -9.74 32.32
N SER A 64 8.73 -10.10 33.43
CA SER A 64 9.58 -9.17 34.18
C SER A 64 10.94 -8.99 33.48
N ILE A 65 11.11 -7.85 32.80
CA ILE A 65 12.32 -7.47 32.05
C ILE A 65 13.15 -6.48 32.87
N ASP A 66 14.46 -6.75 32.99
CA ASP A 66 15.48 -5.85 33.52
C ASP A 66 16.32 -5.30 32.36
N LEU A 67 16.12 -4.02 32.06
CA LEU A 67 16.80 -3.30 30.98
C LEU A 67 17.94 -2.47 31.57
N ASP A 68 19.15 -2.60 31.02
CA ASP A 68 20.29 -1.77 31.40
C ASP A 68 19.97 -0.28 31.20
N SER A 69 20.42 0.57 32.12
CA SER A 69 20.32 2.04 32.13
C SER A 69 20.60 2.72 30.78
N THR A 70 21.61 2.25 30.03
CA THR A 70 21.96 2.77 28.70
C THR A 70 20.91 2.44 27.63
N LEU A 71 20.34 1.25 27.74
CA LEU A 71 19.18 0.83 26.95
C LEU A 71 17.89 1.41 27.46
N GLN A 72 17.76 1.78 28.75
CA GLN A 72 16.59 2.48 29.27
C GLN A 72 16.48 3.90 28.70
N VAL A 73 17.59 4.62 28.52
CA VAL A 73 17.57 5.94 27.85
C VAL A 73 17.20 5.77 26.37
N SER A 74 17.84 4.82 25.69
CA SER A 74 17.53 4.49 24.29
C SER A 74 16.07 4.03 24.12
N PHE A 75 15.58 3.21 25.04
CA PHE A 75 14.22 2.66 25.07
C PHE A 75 13.19 3.73 25.46
N LYS A 76 13.45 4.57 26.47
CA LYS A 76 12.59 5.73 26.79
C LYS A 76 12.53 6.71 25.62
N GLN A 77 13.61 6.94 24.88
CA GLN A 77 13.56 7.73 23.63
C GLN A 77 12.76 7.05 22.50
N VAL A 78 12.61 5.73 22.55
CA VAL A 78 11.96 4.90 21.51
C VAL A 78 10.52 4.54 21.84
N VAL A 79 10.16 4.56 23.13
CA VAL A 79 8.85 4.22 23.73
C VAL A 79 8.11 5.43 24.28
N ASN A 80 8.81 6.48 24.74
CA ASN A 80 8.18 7.79 25.06
C ASN A 80 8.12 8.73 23.84
N LYS A 81 8.58 8.29 22.66
CA LYS A 81 8.09 8.87 21.43
C LYS A 81 6.71 8.23 21.21
N PRO A 82 5.60 8.97 21.34
CA PRO A 82 4.29 8.39 21.11
C PRO A 82 4.34 7.74 19.72
N GLU A 83 3.82 6.50 19.59
CA GLU A 83 3.45 6.04 18.26
C GLU A 83 2.70 7.23 17.64
N PRO A 84 3.10 7.70 16.43
CA PRO A 84 2.30 8.71 15.79
C PRO A 84 0.89 8.15 15.79
N ASN A 85 -0.09 9.01 15.84
CA ASN A 85 -1.47 8.63 15.91
C ASN A 85 -1.94 7.99 14.59
N GLN A 86 -1.18 7.02 14.05
CA GLN A 86 -1.22 6.48 12.70
C GLN A 86 -2.57 5.81 12.51
N ALA A 87 -3.02 5.05 13.51
CA ALA A 87 -4.35 4.45 13.51
C ALA A 87 -5.43 5.53 13.34
N GLN A 88 -5.41 6.61 14.14
CA GLN A 88 -6.40 7.69 14.05
C GLN A 88 -6.23 8.55 12.80
N ILE A 89 -5.02 8.79 12.31
CA ILE A 89 -4.76 9.50 11.05
C ILE A 89 -5.32 8.67 9.89
N ILE A 90 -5.04 7.37 9.85
CA ILE A 90 -5.58 6.47 8.83
C ILE A 90 -7.10 6.38 8.91
N GLU A 91 -7.67 6.34 10.11
CA GLU A 91 -9.11 6.35 10.29
C GLU A 91 -9.73 7.68 9.80
N THR A 92 -9.11 8.81 10.16
CA THR A 92 -9.53 10.15 9.70
C THR A 92 -9.43 10.26 8.18
N VAL A 93 -8.33 9.78 7.58
CA VAL A 93 -8.15 9.71 6.12
C VAL A 93 -9.26 8.87 5.49
N ASN A 94 -9.58 7.71 6.06
CA ASN A 94 -10.64 6.84 5.55
C ASN A 94 -12.03 7.51 5.63
N LYS A 95 -12.33 8.19 6.74
CA LYS A 95 -13.56 8.97 6.92
C LYS A 95 -13.63 10.10 5.89
N GLU A 96 -12.56 10.87 5.72
CA GLU A 96 -12.48 11.98 4.77
C GLU A 96 -12.66 11.52 3.31
N LEU A 97 -11.99 10.43 2.94
CA LEU A 97 -12.16 9.79 1.63
C LEU A 97 -13.60 9.29 1.41
N LYS A 98 -14.27 8.80 2.46
CA LYS A 98 -15.67 8.36 2.41
C LYS A 98 -16.61 9.55 2.24
N LEU A 99 -16.43 10.62 3.01
CA LEU A 99 -17.23 11.85 2.93
C LEU A 99 -17.17 12.47 1.53
N ARG A 100 -15.98 12.47 0.92
CA ARG A 100 -15.77 13.01 -0.43
C ARG A 100 -16.21 12.08 -1.57
N GLY A 101 -16.77 10.90 -1.26
CA GLY A 101 -17.31 9.99 -2.26
C GLY A 101 -16.27 9.31 -3.17
N TYR A 102 -15.02 9.17 -2.73
CA TYR A 102 -13.99 8.49 -3.51
C TYR A 102 -14.34 7.02 -3.80
N SER A 103 -13.88 6.50 -4.94
CA SER A 103 -14.09 5.09 -5.30
C SER A 103 -13.34 4.14 -4.34
N PRO A 104 -13.84 2.91 -4.06
CA PRO A 104 -13.14 1.95 -3.21
C PRO A 104 -11.68 1.68 -3.64
N LYS A 105 -11.43 1.64 -4.96
CA LYS A 105 -10.08 1.48 -5.52
C LYS A 105 -9.18 2.66 -5.15
N THR A 106 -9.68 3.89 -5.29
CA THR A 106 -8.92 5.10 -4.93
C THR A 106 -8.68 5.17 -3.43
N LYS A 107 -9.69 4.83 -2.61
CA LYS A 107 -9.51 4.77 -1.14
C LYS A 107 -8.40 3.81 -0.75
N LYS A 108 -8.43 2.58 -1.30
CA LYS A 108 -7.40 1.57 -1.04
C LYS A 108 -6.01 2.06 -1.44
N ALA A 109 -5.88 2.66 -2.62
CA ALA A 109 -4.60 3.21 -3.08
C ALA A 109 -4.08 4.31 -2.16
N TYR A 110 -4.92 5.30 -1.81
CA TYR A 110 -4.53 6.42 -0.97
C TYR A 110 -4.14 5.96 0.44
N LEU A 111 -4.97 5.12 1.07
CA LEU A 111 -4.67 4.55 2.38
C LEU A 111 -3.36 3.76 2.35
N HIS A 112 -3.09 3.01 1.29
CA HIS A 112 -1.86 2.24 1.15
C HIS A 112 -0.62 3.14 1.05
N HIS A 113 -0.65 4.17 0.21
CA HIS A 113 0.44 5.13 0.08
C HIS A 113 0.66 5.91 1.38
N ILE A 114 -0.41 6.39 2.01
CA ILE A 114 -0.33 7.15 3.27
C ILE A 114 0.22 6.27 4.40
N LYS A 115 -0.23 5.00 4.52
CA LYS A 115 0.35 4.08 5.50
C LYS A 115 1.85 3.91 5.31
N ARG A 116 2.30 3.59 4.10
CA ARG A 116 3.74 3.42 3.82
C ARG A 116 4.54 4.70 4.09
N TYR A 117 3.98 5.85 3.72
CA TYR A 117 4.60 7.15 3.95
C TYR A 117 4.77 7.43 5.44
N ILE A 118 3.72 7.28 6.25
CA ILE A 118 3.79 7.53 7.69
C ILE A 118 4.71 6.51 8.38
N SER A 119 4.69 5.24 7.96
CA SER A 119 5.58 4.21 8.51
C SER A 119 7.05 4.41 8.15
N TYR A 120 7.38 5.19 7.13
CA TYR A 120 8.77 5.49 6.77
C TYR A 120 9.42 6.47 7.76
N PHE A 121 8.65 7.38 8.35
CA PHE A 121 9.16 8.38 9.28
C PHE A 121 8.96 7.96 10.74
N THR A 122 9.92 8.36 11.59
CA THR A 122 9.78 8.27 13.04
C THR A 122 9.22 9.55 13.68
N LYS A 123 9.00 10.60 12.87
CA LYS A 123 8.42 11.89 13.27
C LYS A 123 6.92 11.88 13.00
N ASP A 124 6.17 12.73 13.71
CA ASP A 124 4.76 12.93 13.37
C ASP A 124 4.66 13.59 11.98
N PRO A 125 3.73 13.17 11.09
CA PRO A 125 3.53 13.83 9.81
C PRO A 125 3.40 15.36 9.89
N LYS A 126 2.85 15.92 10.98
CA LYS A 126 2.73 17.36 11.19
C LYS A 126 4.09 18.07 11.35
N GLU A 127 5.12 17.35 11.78
CA GLU A 127 6.48 17.86 11.98
C GLU A 127 7.34 17.79 10.70
N LEU A 128 6.88 17.06 9.68
CA LEU A 128 7.61 16.90 8.43
C LEU A 128 7.52 18.18 7.60
N ASN A 129 8.66 18.59 7.06
CA ASN A 129 8.78 19.72 6.15
C ASN A 129 8.98 19.25 4.70
N GLU A 130 9.05 20.20 3.77
CA GLU A 130 9.18 19.91 2.34
C GLU A 130 10.42 19.05 2.03
N LYS A 131 11.55 19.28 2.71
CA LYS A 131 12.78 18.52 2.53
C LYS A 131 12.58 17.05 2.92
N ASP A 132 12.00 16.79 4.09
CA ASP A 132 11.72 15.42 4.54
C ASP A 132 10.85 14.67 3.50
N ILE A 133 9.83 15.35 2.97
CA ILE A 133 8.91 14.77 1.98
C ILE A 133 9.62 14.47 0.66
N ARG A 134 10.46 15.39 0.17
CA ARG A 134 11.26 15.18 -1.04
C ARG A 134 12.23 14.02 -0.89
N ASP A 135 12.88 13.88 0.26
CA ASP A 135 13.80 12.77 0.55
C ASP A 135 13.07 11.41 0.51
N TYR A 136 11.83 11.34 0.99
CA TYR A 136 11.00 10.14 0.83
C TYR A 136 10.67 9.85 -0.64
N MET A 137 10.33 10.88 -1.43
CA MET A 137 10.05 10.67 -2.85
C MET A 137 11.28 10.19 -3.61
N LEU A 138 12.48 10.71 -3.30
CA LEU A 138 13.74 10.24 -3.84
C LEU A 138 14.03 8.79 -3.40
N HIS A 139 13.77 8.43 -2.13
CA HIS A 139 13.86 7.04 -1.67
C HIS A 139 12.98 6.09 -2.51
N LEU A 140 11.76 6.49 -2.85
CA LEU A 140 10.89 5.68 -3.71
C LEU A 140 11.48 5.49 -5.12
N ILE A 141 12.11 6.51 -5.67
CA ILE A 141 12.71 6.46 -7.01
C ILE A 141 13.99 5.61 -6.98
N ASP A 142 14.93 5.94 -6.10
CA ASP A 142 16.29 5.40 -6.16
C ASP A 142 16.39 4.01 -5.53
N LYS A 143 15.70 3.79 -4.40
CA LYS A 143 15.80 2.54 -3.63
C LYS A 143 14.70 1.56 -3.98
N LYS A 144 13.46 2.05 -4.21
CA LYS A 144 12.32 1.19 -4.54
C LYS A 144 12.05 1.08 -6.04
N ARG A 145 12.70 1.90 -6.89
CA ARG A 145 12.58 1.87 -8.35
C ARG A 145 11.13 1.83 -8.83
N VAL A 146 10.29 2.65 -8.20
CA VAL A 146 8.85 2.65 -8.46
C VAL A 146 8.51 3.18 -9.85
N SER A 147 7.39 2.73 -10.41
CA SER A 147 6.91 3.25 -11.68
C SER A 147 6.46 4.71 -11.57
N ARG A 148 6.44 5.43 -12.70
CA ARG A 148 5.92 6.82 -12.75
C ARG A 148 4.49 6.93 -12.21
N ALA A 149 3.64 5.94 -12.52
CA ALA A 149 2.26 5.89 -12.04
C ALA A 149 2.20 5.73 -10.52
N TYR A 150 3.07 4.90 -9.93
CA TYR A 150 3.15 4.75 -8.48
C TYR A 150 3.61 6.06 -7.81
N HIS A 151 4.62 6.72 -8.37
CA HIS A 151 5.09 8.02 -7.88
C HIS A 151 3.97 9.07 -7.92
N ASP A 152 3.26 9.19 -9.05
CA ASP A 152 2.16 10.15 -9.20
C ASP A 152 1.00 9.90 -8.22
N GLN A 153 0.69 8.63 -7.95
CA GLN A 153 -0.28 8.23 -6.93
C GLN A 153 0.20 8.57 -5.51
N ALA A 154 1.48 8.35 -5.22
CA ALA A 154 2.08 8.71 -3.93
C ALA A 154 2.03 10.22 -3.69
N VAL A 155 2.39 11.05 -4.69
CA VAL A 155 2.27 12.51 -4.60
C VAL A 155 0.83 12.92 -4.32
N SER A 156 -0.14 12.38 -5.05
CA SER A 156 -1.57 12.69 -4.84
C SER A 156 -2.06 12.29 -3.44
N ALA A 157 -1.61 11.15 -2.93
CA ALA A 157 -1.95 10.67 -1.58
C ALA A 157 -1.34 11.56 -0.48
N ILE A 158 -0.08 11.99 -0.63
CA ILE A 158 0.59 12.89 0.30
C ILE A 158 -0.07 14.28 0.28
N GLN A 159 -0.32 14.83 -0.91
CA GLN A 159 -1.04 16.11 -1.06
C GLN A 159 -2.44 16.04 -0.44
N PHE A 160 -3.14 14.91 -0.56
CA PHE A 160 -4.43 14.71 0.11
C PHE A 160 -4.31 14.67 1.63
N LEU A 161 -3.32 13.96 2.18
CA LEU A 161 -3.07 13.92 3.62
C LEU A 161 -2.84 15.33 4.18
N TYR A 162 -1.91 16.09 3.59
CA TYR A 162 -1.57 17.42 4.10
C TYR A 162 -2.62 18.47 3.76
N GLY A 163 -3.25 18.41 2.59
CA GLY A 163 -4.23 19.39 2.16
C GLY A 163 -5.60 19.20 2.80
N ASN A 164 -6.11 17.96 2.83
CA ASN A 164 -7.48 17.68 3.22
C ASN A 164 -7.63 17.18 4.66
N VAL A 165 -6.64 16.45 5.17
CA VAL A 165 -6.71 15.84 6.50
C VAL A 165 -6.00 16.69 7.55
N LEU A 166 -4.73 17.02 7.33
CA LEU A 166 -3.93 17.80 8.29
C LEU A 166 -4.11 19.32 8.14
N ARG A 167 -4.61 19.80 6.99
CA ARG A 167 -4.76 21.23 6.65
C ARG A 167 -3.43 22.01 6.73
N MET A 168 -2.34 21.35 6.35
CA MET A 168 -0.96 21.85 6.37
C MET A 168 -0.31 21.73 4.99
N LEU A 169 -1.03 22.08 3.92
CA LEU A 169 -0.51 21.93 2.55
C LEU A 169 0.82 22.66 2.31
N LYS A 170 1.05 23.77 3.04
CA LYS A 170 2.32 24.51 3.05
C LYS A 170 3.54 23.65 3.38
N ASN A 171 3.39 22.60 4.18
CA ASN A 171 4.48 21.70 4.55
C ASN A 171 4.96 20.85 3.36
N VAL A 172 4.09 20.60 2.37
CA VAL A 172 4.41 19.80 1.19
C VAL A 172 5.21 20.58 0.15
N GLY A 173 5.04 21.90 0.13
CA GLY A 173 5.61 22.76 -0.91
C GLY A 173 5.24 22.31 -2.32
N ASN A 174 6.13 22.55 -3.28
CA ASN A 174 5.93 22.16 -4.68
C ASN A 174 6.55 20.79 -4.97
N LEU A 175 5.81 19.72 -4.65
CA LEU A 175 6.21 18.36 -4.99
C LEU A 175 6.13 18.14 -6.52
N PRO A 176 7.27 17.87 -7.19
CA PRO A 176 7.28 17.69 -8.63
C PRO A 176 6.60 16.38 -8.99
N ARG A 177 5.80 16.40 -10.06
CA ARG A 177 5.24 15.18 -10.66
C ARG A 177 6.16 14.69 -11.78
N PRO A 178 6.25 13.37 -12.03
CA PRO A 178 7.04 12.85 -13.14
C PRO A 178 6.47 13.39 -14.45
N LYS A 179 7.33 13.78 -15.39
CA LYS A 179 6.90 14.15 -16.74
C LYS A 179 6.09 13.01 -17.34
N LYS A 180 4.93 13.34 -17.92
CA LYS A 180 4.10 12.37 -18.63
C LYS A 180 4.77 12.03 -19.96
N GLU A 181 4.96 10.74 -20.20
CA GLU A 181 5.33 10.25 -21.52
C GLU A 181 4.06 10.15 -22.37
N HIS A 182 4.08 10.78 -23.54
CA HIS A 182 3.01 10.63 -24.54
C HIS A 182 3.41 9.52 -25.51
N LYS A 183 3.05 8.28 -25.18
CA LYS A 183 3.19 7.16 -26.12
C LYS A 183 1.99 7.12 -27.05
N LEU A 184 2.22 6.89 -28.34
CA LEU A 184 1.13 6.60 -29.27
C LEU A 184 0.45 5.29 -28.83
N PRO A 185 -0.89 5.23 -28.80
CA PRO A 185 -1.59 3.99 -28.51
C PRO A 185 -1.22 2.95 -29.57
N THR A 186 -0.74 1.78 -29.14
CA THR A 186 -0.68 0.62 -30.02
C THR A 186 -2.10 0.09 -30.19
N VAL A 187 -2.62 0.18 -31.41
CA VAL A 187 -3.94 -0.34 -31.77
C VAL A 187 -3.78 -1.63 -32.55
N LEU A 188 -4.67 -2.59 -32.32
CA LEU A 188 -4.69 -3.86 -33.05
C LEU A 188 -5.37 -3.67 -34.40
N SER A 189 -4.89 -4.39 -35.42
CA SER A 189 -5.54 -4.46 -36.73
C SER A 189 -6.85 -5.28 -36.67
N GLN A 190 -7.69 -5.16 -37.70
CA GLN A 190 -8.92 -5.95 -37.77
C GLN A 190 -8.62 -7.45 -37.85
N GLU A 191 -7.55 -7.83 -38.55
CA GLU A 191 -7.07 -9.20 -38.69
C GLU A 191 -6.63 -9.77 -37.34
N GLU A 192 -5.88 -9.01 -36.56
CA GLU A 192 -5.44 -9.40 -35.20
C GLU A 192 -6.64 -9.61 -34.27
N ILE A 193 -7.62 -8.70 -34.29
CA ILE A 193 -8.87 -8.86 -33.53
C ILE A 193 -9.63 -10.12 -33.98
N GLY A 194 -9.70 -10.36 -35.29
CA GLY A 194 -10.32 -11.55 -35.86
C GLY A 194 -9.60 -12.85 -35.45
N GLN A 195 -8.27 -12.82 -35.31
CA GLN A 195 -7.50 -13.95 -34.77
C GLN A 195 -7.80 -14.18 -33.29
N ILE A 196 -7.83 -13.12 -32.48
CA ILE A 196 -8.18 -13.20 -31.05
C ILE A 196 -9.58 -13.80 -30.86
N LEU A 197 -10.59 -13.29 -31.58
CA LEU A 197 -11.97 -13.76 -31.47
C LEU A 197 -12.17 -15.21 -31.93
N ARG A 198 -11.32 -15.72 -32.84
CA ARG A 198 -11.35 -17.12 -33.29
C ARG A 198 -10.65 -18.06 -32.31
N ALA A 199 -9.61 -17.59 -31.62
CA ALA A 199 -8.87 -18.39 -30.64
C ALA A 199 -9.66 -18.62 -29.34
N ILE A 200 -10.68 -17.80 -29.04
CA ILE A 200 -11.47 -17.93 -27.82
C ILE A 200 -12.55 -19.01 -27.99
N THR A 201 -12.38 -20.13 -27.29
CA THR A 201 -13.35 -21.24 -27.27
C THR A 201 -14.52 -21.00 -26.33
N ASN A 202 -14.31 -20.24 -25.24
CA ASN A 202 -15.35 -19.93 -24.27
C ASN A 202 -16.29 -18.84 -24.80
N GLN A 203 -17.56 -19.18 -25.06
CA GLN A 203 -18.57 -18.27 -25.61
C GLN A 203 -18.73 -16.99 -24.78
N LYS A 204 -18.76 -17.09 -23.45
CA LYS A 204 -18.85 -15.91 -22.57
C LYS A 204 -17.67 -14.97 -22.77
N HIS A 205 -16.44 -15.50 -22.85
CA HIS A 205 -15.25 -14.68 -23.07
C HIS A 205 -15.26 -14.05 -24.47
N ARG A 206 -15.72 -14.80 -25.48
CA ARG A 206 -15.83 -14.32 -26.85
C ARG A 206 -16.83 -13.17 -26.95
N ALA A 207 -18.00 -13.30 -26.34
CA ALA A 207 -19.00 -12.23 -26.24
C ALA A 207 -18.45 -11.00 -25.51
N ILE A 208 -17.72 -11.21 -24.40
CA ILE A 208 -17.08 -10.11 -23.64
C ILE A 208 -16.11 -9.32 -24.53
N ILE A 209 -15.17 -10.00 -25.20
CA ILE A 209 -14.18 -9.33 -26.06
C ILE A 209 -14.85 -8.67 -27.27
N MET A 210 -15.87 -9.32 -27.85
CA MET A 210 -16.63 -8.76 -28.95
C MET A 210 -17.32 -7.46 -28.57
N LEU A 211 -17.96 -7.39 -27.40
CA LEU A 211 -18.58 -6.17 -26.89
C LEU A 211 -17.56 -5.08 -26.55
N VAL A 212 -16.40 -5.44 -25.98
CA VAL A 212 -15.31 -4.48 -25.73
C VAL A 212 -14.86 -3.84 -27.05
N TYR A 213 -14.67 -4.66 -28.09
CA TYR A 213 -14.25 -4.19 -29.40
C TYR A 213 -15.34 -3.38 -30.11
N SER A 214 -16.55 -3.93 -30.27
CA SER A 214 -17.60 -3.33 -31.10
C SER A 214 -18.34 -2.18 -30.43
N ALA A 215 -18.47 -2.21 -29.10
CA ALA A 215 -19.23 -1.23 -28.34
C ALA A 215 -18.34 -0.32 -27.47
N GLY A 216 -17.01 -0.46 -27.55
CA GLY A 216 -16.06 0.39 -26.82
C GLY A 216 -16.25 0.37 -25.30
N LEU A 217 -16.70 -0.76 -24.75
CA LEU A 217 -16.95 -0.90 -23.32
C LEU A 217 -15.64 -0.98 -22.54
N ARG A 218 -15.54 -0.21 -21.46
CA ARG A 218 -14.43 -0.38 -20.51
C ARG A 218 -14.61 -1.67 -19.73
N VAL A 219 -13.51 -2.25 -19.25
CA VAL A 219 -13.53 -3.45 -18.39
C VAL A 219 -14.49 -3.31 -17.21
N SER A 220 -14.54 -2.14 -16.56
CA SER A 220 -15.45 -1.92 -15.44
C SER A 220 -16.92 -1.77 -15.81
N GLU A 221 -17.21 -1.47 -17.09
CA GLU A 221 -18.56 -1.33 -17.63
C GLU A 221 -19.10 -2.71 -18.00
N ILE A 222 -18.32 -3.51 -18.75
CA ILE A 222 -18.77 -4.83 -19.20
C ILE A 222 -19.00 -5.82 -18.06
N VAL A 223 -18.18 -5.81 -17.01
CA VAL A 223 -18.36 -6.69 -15.84
C VAL A 223 -19.59 -6.36 -14.99
N LYS A 224 -20.24 -5.20 -15.24
CA LYS A 224 -21.45 -4.77 -14.56
C LYS A 224 -22.69 -4.79 -15.46
N LEU A 225 -22.50 -5.10 -16.75
CA LEU A 225 -23.57 -5.08 -17.73
C LEU A 225 -24.64 -6.11 -17.37
N ARG A 226 -25.90 -5.70 -17.42
CA ARG A 226 -27.06 -6.57 -17.19
C ARG A 226 -27.84 -6.78 -18.47
N VAL A 227 -28.67 -7.82 -18.50
CA VAL A 227 -29.55 -8.11 -19.65
C VAL A 227 -30.50 -6.93 -19.92
N GLU A 228 -31.04 -6.30 -18.86
CA GLU A 228 -31.90 -5.11 -18.94
C GLU A 228 -31.24 -3.88 -19.57
N ASP A 229 -29.90 -3.85 -19.63
CA ASP A 229 -29.15 -2.76 -20.23
C ASP A 229 -29.06 -2.90 -21.76
N ILE A 230 -29.46 -4.05 -22.31
CA ILE A 230 -29.36 -4.38 -23.72
C ILE A 230 -30.70 -4.08 -24.39
N ASP A 231 -30.72 -3.06 -25.24
CA ASP A 231 -31.85 -2.74 -26.08
C ASP A 231 -31.65 -3.33 -27.47
N SER A 232 -32.16 -4.56 -27.66
CA SER A 232 -32.06 -5.27 -28.94
C SER A 232 -32.91 -4.66 -30.04
N ASN A 233 -33.92 -3.86 -29.71
CA ASN A 233 -34.80 -3.23 -30.70
C ASN A 233 -34.11 -2.02 -31.34
N ARG A 234 -33.39 -1.24 -30.53
CA ARG A 234 -32.64 -0.07 -30.99
C ARG A 234 -31.17 -0.35 -31.26
N ASN A 235 -30.69 -1.57 -31.00
CA ASN A 235 -29.28 -1.95 -31.08
C ASN A 235 -28.39 -1.03 -30.22
N LEU A 236 -28.80 -0.82 -28.97
CA LEU A 236 -28.09 0.02 -28.01
C LEU A 236 -27.78 -0.72 -26.72
N ILE A 237 -26.71 -0.28 -26.05
CA ILE A 237 -26.32 -0.74 -24.72
C ILE A 237 -26.37 0.47 -23.77
N HIS A 238 -27.19 0.39 -22.74
CA HIS A 238 -27.26 1.40 -21.69
C HIS A 238 -26.17 1.17 -20.63
N ILE A 239 -25.12 1.98 -20.66
CA ILE A 239 -24.01 1.90 -19.71
C ILE A 239 -24.33 2.79 -18.50
N LYS A 240 -24.72 2.16 -17.39
CA LYS A 240 -24.99 2.82 -16.11
C LYS A 240 -23.71 3.07 -15.31
N GLY A 241 -23.60 4.25 -14.70
CA GLY A 241 -22.53 4.59 -13.77
C GLY A 241 -21.13 4.54 -14.38
N ALA A 242 -20.97 5.05 -15.61
CA ALA A 242 -19.68 5.17 -16.28
C ALA A 242 -18.76 6.19 -15.56
N LYS A 243 -17.62 6.53 -16.18
CA LYS A 243 -16.66 7.46 -15.57
C LYS A 243 -17.36 8.77 -15.14
N GLY A 244 -17.17 9.15 -13.88
CA GLY A 244 -17.82 10.32 -13.30
C GLY A 244 -19.27 10.10 -12.85
N LYS A 245 -19.71 8.84 -12.73
CA LYS A 245 -21.10 8.46 -12.40
C LYS A 245 -22.11 8.97 -13.44
N LYS A 246 -21.70 9.04 -14.71
CA LYS A 246 -22.56 9.43 -15.82
C LYS A 246 -23.05 8.20 -16.57
N ASP A 247 -24.30 8.20 -16.95
CA ASP A 247 -24.86 7.19 -17.82
C ASP A 247 -24.61 7.56 -19.29
N ARG A 248 -24.48 6.56 -20.15
CA ARG A 248 -24.36 6.76 -21.60
C ARG A 248 -24.92 5.58 -22.37
N TYR A 249 -25.36 5.81 -23.59
CA TYR A 249 -25.59 4.73 -24.55
C TYR A 249 -24.32 4.44 -25.35
N SER A 250 -24.13 3.18 -25.70
CA SER A 250 -23.19 2.75 -26.73
C SER A 250 -23.91 1.91 -27.79
N ILE A 251 -23.30 1.78 -28.96
CA ILE A 251 -23.82 0.96 -30.05
C ILE A 251 -23.72 -0.52 -29.71
N LEU A 252 -24.67 -1.33 -30.18
CA LEU A 252 -24.62 -2.78 -30.17
C LEU A 252 -24.56 -3.29 -31.61
N SER A 253 -23.44 -3.90 -32.00
CA SER A 253 -23.36 -4.54 -33.32
C SER A 253 -24.35 -5.70 -33.41
N THR A 254 -24.98 -5.90 -34.57
CA THR A 254 -25.83 -7.07 -34.85
C THR A 254 -25.08 -8.38 -34.70
N VAL A 255 -23.78 -8.40 -35.03
CA VAL A 255 -22.90 -9.56 -34.82
C VAL A 255 -22.72 -9.86 -33.34
N ALA A 256 -22.50 -8.82 -32.52
CA ALA A 256 -22.39 -8.95 -31.07
C ALA A 256 -23.72 -9.40 -30.44
N LEU A 257 -24.85 -8.85 -30.91
CA LEU A 257 -26.18 -9.29 -30.48
C LEU A 257 -26.43 -10.77 -30.83
N GLY A 258 -26.00 -11.22 -32.02
CA GLY A 258 -26.07 -12.62 -32.41
C GLY A 258 -25.25 -13.53 -31.49
N GLU A 259 -24.07 -13.09 -31.07
CA GLU A 259 -23.23 -13.83 -30.11
C GLU A 259 -23.85 -13.86 -28.70
N LEU A 260 -24.54 -12.80 -28.28
CA LEU A 260 -25.22 -12.72 -26.98
C LEU A 260 -26.48 -13.58 -26.88
N LYS A 261 -27.06 -13.99 -28.00
CA LYS A 261 -28.27 -14.83 -28.07
C LYS A 261 -27.98 -16.33 -28.11
N LYS A 262 -26.71 -16.73 -28.20
CA LYS A 262 -26.28 -18.14 -28.16
C LYS A 262 -26.19 -18.64 -26.72
#